data_AF-T1WHF9-F1
#
_entry.id   AF-T1WHF9-F1
#
_cell.length_a   1.000
_cell.length_b   1.000
_cell.length_c   1.000
_cell.angle_alpha   90.00
_cell.angle_beta   90.00
_cell.angle_gamma   90.00
#
_symmetry.space_group_name_H-M   'P 1'
#
loop_
_entity.id
_entity.type
_entity.pdbx_description
1 polymer ?
#
loop_
_entity_poly.entity_id
_entity_poly.type
_entity_poly.pdbx_seq_one_letter_code
_entity_poly.pdbx_strand_id
1 'polypeptide(L)'
;KDVDPVRTTSNDIVEIFTVLGIEAVRKALERELYHVISFDGSYVNYRHLALLCDTMTCRGHLMAITRHGVNRQDTGPLMKCSFEETVDVLMEAAAHGESDPMKGVSENIMLGQLAPAGTGCFDLLLDAEKCKYGMEIPTNIPGLGAAGPTGMFFGSAPSPMGGISPAMTPWNQGATPAYGAWSPSVGSGMT
;
A
#
# COMPACT_ATOMS: atom_id res chain seq x y z
N LYS A 1 -3.55 48.98 -26.06
CA LYS A 1 -4.45 48.61 -24.93
C LYS A 1 -5.19 47.33 -25.34
N ASP A 2 -4.44 46.34 -25.83
CA ASP A 2 -4.93 45.32 -26.79
C ASP A 2 -4.67 43.88 -26.36
N VAL A 3 -4.22 43.64 -25.11
CA VAL A 3 -3.98 42.31 -24.56
C VAL A 3 -4.97 42.06 -23.42
N ASP A 4 -5.56 40.87 -23.41
CA ASP A 4 -6.54 40.43 -22.41
C ASP A 4 -5.83 39.84 -21.18
N PRO A 5 -5.84 40.52 -20.01
CA PRO A 5 -5.11 40.06 -18.83
C PRO A 5 -5.77 38.86 -18.13
N VAL A 6 -7.01 38.49 -18.48
CA VAL A 6 -7.75 37.43 -17.78
C VAL A 6 -7.55 36.05 -18.44
N ARG A 7 -7.39 36.02 -19.77
CA ARG A 7 -7.29 34.76 -20.54
C ARG A 7 -5.90 34.45 -21.06
N THR A 8 -4.94 35.38 -20.92
CA THR A 8 -3.55 35.14 -21.33
C THR A 8 -2.93 34.07 -20.43
N THR A 9 -2.32 33.05 -21.04
CA THR A 9 -1.61 31.98 -20.31
C THR A 9 -0.23 31.75 -20.89
N SER A 10 0.73 31.39 -20.03
CA SER A 10 2.08 30.97 -20.42
C SER A 10 2.19 29.44 -20.39
N ASN A 11 3.24 28.90 -21.02
CA ASN A 11 3.65 27.50 -20.90
C ASN A 11 4.79 27.33 -19.89
N ASP A 12 5.43 28.42 -19.44
CA ASP A 12 6.44 28.37 -18.40
C ASP A 12 5.79 28.38 -17.00
N ILE A 13 5.86 27.22 -16.35
CA ILE A 13 5.28 27.03 -15.00
C ILE A 13 6.00 27.88 -13.95
N VAL A 14 7.30 28.12 -14.11
CA VAL A 14 8.09 28.93 -13.16
C VAL A 14 7.67 30.39 -13.26
N GLU A 15 7.47 30.90 -14.47
CA GLU A 15 6.95 32.26 -14.68
C GLU A 15 5.56 32.42 -14.04
N ILE A 16 4.66 31.46 -14.27
CA ILE A 16 3.30 31.46 -13.69
C ILE A 16 3.37 31.47 -12.16
N PHE A 17 4.31 30.73 -11.56
CA PHE A 17 4.52 30.75 -10.10
C PHE A 17 4.85 32.15 -9.60
N THR A 18 5.77 32.86 -10.28
CA THR A 18 6.21 34.19 -9.86
C THR A 18 5.17 35.28 -10.06
N VAL A 19 4.29 35.16 -11.07
CA VAL A 19 3.33 36.20 -11.44
C VAL A 19 1.95 35.96 -10.82
N LEU A 20 1.46 34.72 -10.87
CA LEU A 20 0.08 34.36 -10.51
C LEU A 20 -0.03 33.52 -9.23
N GLY A 21 1.06 32.92 -8.76
CA GLY A 21 1.11 32.14 -7.52
C GLY A 21 0.82 30.64 -7.67
N ILE A 22 0.81 29.93 -6.54
CA ILE A 22 0.86 28.45 -6.49
C ILE A 22 -0.41 27.75 -7.00
N GLU A 23 -1.60 28.32 -6.80
CA GLU A 23 -2.84 27.73 -7.31
C GLU A 23 -3.00 27.88 -8.82
N ALA A 24 -2.50 28.99 -9.38
CA ALA A 24 -2.41 29.14 -10.82
C ALA A 24 -1.46 28.12 -11.43
N VAL A 25 -0.34 27.85 -10.77
CA VAL A 25 0.61 26.78 -11.14
C VAL A 25 -0.06 25.41 -11.10
N ARG A 26 -0.79 25.07 -10.03
CA ARG A 26 -1.50 23.79 -9.90
C ARG A 26 -2.42 23.55 -11.10
N LYS A 27 -3.18 24.58 -11.51
CA LYS A 27 -4.08 24.47 -12.66
C LYS A 27 -3.35 24.47 -14.01
N ALA A 28 -2.29 25.27 -14.14
CA ALA A 28 -1.46 25.29 -15.34
C ALA A 28 -0.80 23.92 -15.57
N LEU A 29 -0.23 23.33 -14.52
CA LEU A 29 0.40 22.00 -14.57
C LEU A 29 -0.59 20.91 -14.97
N GLU A 30 -1.80 20.91 -14.37
CA GLU A 30 -2.88 19.99 -14.74
C GLU A 30 -3.22 20.10 -16.23
N ARG A 31 -3.31 21.34 -16.76
CA ARG A 31 -3.64 21.59 -18.17
C ARG A 31 -2.53 21.14 -19.12
N GLU A 32 -1.27 21.46 -18.81
CA GLU A 32 -0.14 21.06 -19.65
C GLU A 32 0.03 19.53 -19.68
N LEU A 33 -0.06 18.86 -18.52
CA LEU A 33 0.00 17.40 -18.43
C LEU A 33 -1.16 16.74 -19.19
N TYR A 34 -2.38 17.25 -19.01
CA TYR A 34 -3.53 16.74 -19.74
C TYR A 34 -3.39 16.95 -21.25
N HIS A 35 -2.86 18.10 -21.69
CA HIS A 35 -2.65 18.41 -23.11
C HIS A 35 -1.69 17.40 -23.76
N VAL A 36 -0.57 17.08 -23.12
CA VAL A 36 0.41 16.11 -23.64
C VAL A 36 -0.18 14.69 -23.70
N ILE A 37 -0.91 14.26 -22.67
CA ILE A 37 -1.48 12.91 -22.62
C ILE A 37 -2.62 12.74 -23.62
N SER A 38 -3.52 13.74 -23.71
CA SER A 38 -4.66 13.70 -24.64
C SER A 38 -4.24 13.85 -26.10
N PHE A 39 -3.10 14.48 -26.38
CA PHE A 39 -2.53 14.58 -27.72
C PHE A 39 -2.22 13.21 -28.34
N ASP A 40 -1.76 12.25 -27.54
CA ASP A 40 -1.49 10.86 -27.95
C ASP A 40 -2.77 10.00 -28.05
N GLY A 41 -3.95 10.58 -27.82
CA GLY A 41 -5.24 9.87 -27.81
C GLY A 41 -5.46 8.99 -26.57
N SER A 42 -4.53 9.02 -25.61
CA SER A 42 -4.62 8.28 -24.36
C SER A 42 -5.50 9.02 -23.34
N TYR A 43 -6.24 8.26 -22.52
CA TYR A 43 -7.07 8.82 -21.46
C TYR A 43 -6.51 8.47 -20.08
N VAL A 44 -6.38 9.49 -19.23
CA VAL A 44 -6.05 9.35 -17.81
C VAL A 44 -7.14 10.03 -17.00
N ASN A 45 -7.63 9.36 -15.96
CA ASN A 45 -8.66 9.90 -15.09
C ASN A 45 -8.13 11.16 -14.36
N TYR A 46 -8.96 12.20 -14.30
CA TYR A 46 -8.68 13.45 -13.57
C TYR A 46 -8.09 13.23 -12.17
N ARG A 47 -8.57 12.23 -11.44
CA ARG A 47 -8.11 11.95 -10.06
C ARG A 47 -6.60 11.67 -9.97
N HIS A 48 -6.01 11.04 -10.97
CA HIS A 48 -4.56 10.77 -10.98
C HIS A 48 -3.74 12.03 -11.25
N LEU A 49 -4.18 12.83 -12.23
CA LEU A 49 -3.50 14.08 -12.58
C LEU A 49 -3.63 15.12 -11.45
N ALA A 50 -4.82 15.22 -10.85
CA ALA A 50 -5.08 16.10 -9.73
C ALA A 50 -4.17 15.74 -8.54
N LEU A 51 -4.12 14.46 -8.16
CA LEU A 51 -3.26 14.02 -7.06
C LEU A 51 -1.78 14.33 -7.32
N LEU A 52 -1.29 14.12 -8.54
CA LEU A 52 0.07 14.47 -8.93
C LEU A 52 0.34 15.98 -8.77
N CYS A 53 -0.52 16.81 -9.34
CA CYS A 53 -0.38 18.27 -9.27
C CYS A 53 -0.45 18.77 -7.83
N ASP A 54 -1.34 18.20 -7.01
CA ASP A 54 -1.46 18.53 -5.60
C ASP A 54 -0.19 18.12 -4.84
N THR A 55 0.38 16.93 -5.08
CA THR A 55 1.65 16.53 -4.44
C THR A 55 2.84 17.42 -4.81
N MET A 56 2.86 17.98 -6.03
CA MET A 56 3.92 18.90 -6.47
C MET A 56 3.76 20.31 -5.89
N THR A 57 2.56 20.71 -5.45
CA THR A 57 2.23 22.10 -5.06
C THR A 57 1.82 22.27 -3.59
N CYS A 58 1.55 21.20 -2.85
CA CYS A 58 1.01 21.25 -1.47
C CYS A 58 1.90 21.97 -0.44
N ARG A 59 3.21 22.09 -0.69
CA ARG A 59 4.17 22.73 0.25
C ARG A 59 4.38 24.22 -0.01
N GLY A 60 3.61 24.84 -0.91
CA GLY A 60 3.68 26.28 -1.21
C GLY A 60 4.83 26.71 -2.13
N HIS A 61 5.66 25.77 -2.57
CA HIS A 61 6.71 25.96 -3.58
C HIS A 61 6.68 24.78 -4.53
N LEU A 62 7.15 24.96 -5.76
CA LEU A 62 7.11 23.92 -6.78
C LEU A 62 8.13 22.82 -6.46
N MET A 63 7.63 21.64 -6.10
CA MET A 63 8.47 20.46 -5.90
C MET A 63 8.62 19.67 -7.20
N ALA A 64 9.84 19.64 -7.73
CA ALA A 64 10.15 18.80 -8.89
C ALA A 64 10.21 17.33 -8.49
N ILE A 65 9.69 16.43 -9.32
CA ILE A 65 9.77 14.97 -9.12
C ILE A 65 11.15 14.49 -9.56
N THR A 66 12.14 14.77 -8.72
CA THR A 66 13.56 14.43 -8.89
C THR A 66 14.16 14.17 -7.51
N ARG A 67 15.37 13.60 -7.42
CA ARG A 67 16.07 13.42 -6.14
C ARG A 67 16.10 14.68 -5.27
N HIS A 68 16.36 15.83 -5.89
CA HIS A 68 16.44 17.12 -5.20
C HIS A 68 15.11 17.59 -4.64
N GLY A 69 13.99 17.23 -5.27
CA GLY A 69 12.66 17.62 -4.79
C GLY A 69 12.09 16.63 -3.78
N VAL A 70 12.36 15.33 -3.93
CA VAL A 70 11.90 14.29 -3.01
C VAL A 70 12.70 14.31 -1.71
N ASN A 71 14.03 14.53 -1.76
CA ASN A 71 14.89 14.57 -0.57
C ASN A 71 14.64 15.80 0.32
N ARG A 72 14.06 16.88 -0.24
CA ARG A 72 13.64 18.06 0.53
C ARG A 72 12.37 17.85 1.34
N GLN A 73 11.70 16.72 1.17
CA GLN A 73 10.51 16.42 1.96
C GLN A 73 10.92 15.95 3.35
N ASP A 74 10.19 16.40 4.38
CA ASP A 74 10.31 15.92 5.77
C ASP A 74 9.89 14.44 5.91
N THR A 75 10.63 13.56 5.26
CA THR A 75 10.44 12.11 5.27
C THR A 75 11.66 11.45 5.88
N GLY A 76 11.48 10.27 6.47
CA GLY A 76 12.54 9.54 7.18
C GLY A 76 13.77 9.26 6.29
N PRO A 77 14.98 9.21 6.88
CA PRO A 77 16.20 8.90 6.14
C PRO A 77 16.14 7.55 5.40
N LEU A 78 15.44 6.54 5.94
CA LEU A 78 15.29 5.24 5.29
C LEU A 78 14.40 5.33 4.04
N MET A 79 13.35 6.15 4.08
CA MET A 79 12.56 6.44 2.88
C MET A 79 13.41 7.17 1.83
N LYS A 80 14.14 8.23 2.23
CA LYS A 80 14.97 9.04 1.31
C LYS A 80 16.02 8.18 0.60
N CYS A 81 16.75 7.34 1.35
CA CYS A 81 17.82 6.52 0.82
C CYS A 81 17.34 5.40 -0.13
N SER A 82 16.03 5.08 -0.12
CA SER A 82 15.42 4.05 -0.97
C SER A 82 15.24 4.47 -2.43
N PHE A 83 15.31 5.77 -2.73
CA PHE A 83 15.17 6.29 -4.10
C PHE A 83 16.53 6.49 -4.79
N GLU A 84 17.33 7.45 -4.31
CA GLU A 84 18.66 7.80 -4.85
C GLU A 84 19.59 8.32 -3.72
N GLU A 85 20.89 8.50 -4.00
CA GLU A 85 21.89 9.10 -3.07
C GLU A 85 22.02 8.38 -1.72
N THR A 86 21.88 7.05 -1.70
CA THR A 86 21.77 6.23 -0.48
C THR A 86 22.90 6.45 0.52
N VAL A 87 24.17 6.48 0.06
CA VAL A 87 25.33 6.64 0.95
C VAL A 87 25.37 8.04 1.56
N ASP A 88 25.15 9.07 0.75
CA ASP A 88 25.21 10.46 1.21
C ASP A 88 24.10 10.76 2.21
N VAL A 89 22.86 10.30 1.93
CA VAL A 89 21.71 10.45 2.83
C VAL A 89 21.97 9.76 4.17
N LEU A 90 22.52 8.54 4.17
CA LEU A 90 22.81 7.82 5.41
C LEU A 90 23.97 8.44 6.20
N MET A 91 25.01 8.95 5.52
CA MET A 91 26.12 9.65 6.17
C MET A 91 25.66 10.96 6.81
N GLU A 92 24.82 11.74 6.13
CA GLU A 92 24.24 12.97 6.65
C GLU A 92 23.32 12.68 7.85
N ALA A 93 22.45 11.68 7.74
CA ALA A 93 21.57 11.26 8.82
C ALA A 93 22.36 10.78 10.04
N ALA A 94 23.44 10.00 9.84
CA ALA A 94 24.32 9.55 10.91
C ALA A 94 25.09 10.70 11.57
N ALA A 95 25.54 11.69 10.79
CA ALA A 95 26.24 12.87 11.30
C ALA A 95 25.33 13.76 12.17
N HIS A 96 24.06 13.92 11.78
CA HIS A 96 23.07 14.72 12.52
C HIS A 96 22.30 13.92 13.58
N GLY A 97 22.45 12.59 13.62
CA GLY A 97 21.69 11.72 14.52
C GLY A 97 20.19 11.73 14.22
N GLU A 98 19.80 11.79 12.94
CA GLU A 98 18.39 11.75 12.53
C GLU A 98 17.75 10.43 12.94
N SER A 99 16.55 10.50 13.51
CA SER A 99 15.74 9.32 13.88
C SER A 99 14.61 9.13 12.88
N ASP A 100 14.48 7.93 12.35
CA ASP A 100 13.40 7.57 11.43
C ASP A 100 12.14 7.11 12.19
N PRO A 101 10.98 7.76 11.99
CA PRO A 101 9.74 7.41 12.68
C PRO A 101 9.06 6.13 12.15
N MET A 102 9.55 5.51 11.07
CA MET A 102 9.02 4.25 10.51
C MET A 102 7.51 4.29 10.17
N LYS A 103 7.02 5.42 9.66
CA LYS A 103 5.62 5.62 9.24
C LYS A 103 5.39 5.41 7.74
N GLY A 104 6.44 5.47 6.93
CA GLY A 104 6.44 5.24 5.50
C GLY A 104 6.32 3.78 5.12
N VAL A 105 6.05 3.51 3.85
CA VAL A 105 5.91 2.14 3.34
C VAL A 105 7.28 1.49 3.12
N SER A 106 8.23 2.20 2.52
CA SER A 106 9.55 1.64 2.17
C SER A 106 10.35 1.18 3.39
N GLU A 107 10.42 2.01 4.43
CA GLU A 107 11.12 1.69 5.69
C GLU A 107 10.52 0.46 6.42
N ASN A 108 9.20 0.34 6.46
CA ASN A 108 8.55 -0.84 7.06
C ASN A 108 8.82 -2.12 6.25
N ILE A 109 8.86 -2.02 4.92
CA ILE A 109 9.24 -3.14 4.05
C ILE A 109 10.69 -3.57 4.28
N MET A 110 11.62 -2.61 4.39
CA MET A 110 13.04 -2.90 4.64
C MET A 110 13.26 -3.66 5.96
N LEU A 111 12.48 -3.34 6.98
CA LEU A 111 12.57 -3.97 8.31
C LEU A 111 11.73 -5.25 8.43
N GLY A 112 10.95 -5.61 7.41
CA GLY A 112 10.06 -6.78 7.45
C GLY A 112 8.86 -6.63 8.37
N GLN A 113 8.45 -5.39 8.68
CA GLN A 113 7.28 -5.07 9.49
C GLN A 113 6.03 -4.91 8.61
N LEU A 114 4.84 -5.00 9.22
CA LEU A 114 3.59 -4.75 8.49
C LEU A 114 3.50 -3.27 8.12
N ALA A 115 3.56 -2.96 6.82
CA ALA A 115 3.45 -1.57 6.36
C ALA A 115 2.04 -1.00 6.61
N PRO A 116 1.92 0.28 7.00
CA PRO A 116 0.65 0.94 7.30
C PRO A 116 -0.11 1.35 6.03
N ALA A 117 -0.37 0.38 5.14
CA ALA A 117 -1.08 0.58 3.88
C ALA A 117 -2.11 -0.53 3.66
N GLY A 118 -3.26 -0.18 3.06
CA GLY A 118 -4.32 -1.14 2.76
C GLY A 118 -4.84 -1.85 4.01
N THR A 119 -4.67 -3.17 4.09
CA THR A 119 -5.10 -3.98 5.25
C THR A 119 -4.27 -3.75 6.51
N GLY A 120 -3.08 -3.16 6.40
CA GLY A 120 -2.22 -2.82 7.54
C GLY A 120 -2.53 -1.46 8.18
N CYS A 121 -3.55 -0.73 7.70
CA CYS A 121 -3.89 0.60 8.25
C CYS A 121 -4.69 0.57 9.56
N PHE A 122 -5.14 -0.61 9.99
CA PHE A 122 -5.88 -0.81 11.23
C PHE A 122 -5.34 -2.06 11.95
N ASP A 123 -5.57 -2.11 13.26
CA ASP A 123 -5.24 -3.26 14.08
C ASP A 123 -6.51 -4.04 14.47
N LEU A 124 -6.34 -5.31 14.80
CA LEU A 124 -7.42 -6.21 15.17
C LEU A 124 -7.45 -6.40 16.68
N LEU A 125 -8.58 -6.04 17.28
CA LEU A 125 -8.85 -6.33 18.68
C LEU A 125 -9.89 -7.44 18.79
N LEU A 126 -9.62 -8.41 19.67
CA LEU A 126 -10.56 -9.48 19.93
C LEU A 126 -11.66 -9.02 20.89
N ASP A 127 -12.91 -9.12 20.44
CA ASP A 127 -14.09 -8.87 21.26
C ASP A 127 -14.44 -10.13 22.08
N ALA A 128 -13.90 -10.21 23.29
CA ALA A 128 -14.05 -11.37 24.18
C ALA A 128 -15.52 -11.65 24.58
N GLU A 129 -16.38 -10.63 24.61
CA GLU A 129 -17.80 -10.81 24.93
C GLU A 129 -18.52 -11.59 23.82
N LYS A 130 -18.18 -11.32 22.56
CA LYS A 130 -18.75 -12.05 21.41
C LYS A 130 -18.25 -13.48 21.29
N CYS A 131 -17.03 -13.77 21.77
CA CYS A 131 -16.49 -15.13 21.76
C CYS A 131 -17.32 -16.11 22.61
N LYS A 132 -18.06 -15.63 23.60
CA LYS A 132 -18.91 -16.49 24.47
C LYS A 132 -20.08 -17.14 23.72
N TYR A 133 -20.52 -16.55 22.59
CA TYR A 133 -21.61 -17.10 21.78
C TYR A 133 -21.15 -18.21 20.82
N GLY A 134 -19.84 -18.40 20.67
CA GLY A 134 -19.29 -19.46 19.84
C GLY A 134 -19.41 -20.83 20.52
N MET A 135 -20.18 -21.74 19.91
CA MET A 135 -20.19 -23.15 20.27
C MET A 135 -19.50 -23.93 19.15
N GLU A 136 -18.51 -24.75 19.49
CA GLU A 136 -17.95 -25.70 18.52
C GLU A 136 -18.98 -26.78 18.20
N ILE A 137 -19.21 -27.04 16.91
CA ILE A 137 -20.09 -28.14 16.49
C ILE A 137 -19.30 -29.44 16.69
N PRO A 138 -19.76 -30.38 17.54
CA PRO A 138 -19.09 -31.65 17.70
C PRO A 138 -19.13 -32.43 16.39
N THR A 139 -17.96 -32.72 15.83
CA THR A 139 -17.76 -33.54 14.62
C THR A 139 -18.04 -35.02 14.83
N ASN A 140 -18.41 -35.43 16.04
CA ASN A 140 -18.72 -36.81 16.38
C ASN A 140 -20.09 -36.91 17.06
N ILE A 141 -21.15 -36.83 16.24
CA ILE A 141 -22.51 -37.19 16.65
C ILE A 141 -22.60 -38.73 16.55
N PRO A 142 -22.75 -39.47 17.67
CA PRO A 142 -22.97 -40.91 17.63
C PRO A 142 -24.33 -41.17 16.97
N GLY A 143 -24.32 -41.66 15.73
CA GLY A 143 -25.52 -41.89 14.93
C GLY A 143 -25.40 -41.45 13.47
N LEU A 144 -24.37 -40.68 13.10
CA LEU A 144 -24.08 -40.29 11.71
C LEU A 144 -22.77 -40.91 11.18
N GLY A 145 -22.34 -42.01 11.77
CA GLY A 145 -21.21 -42.80 11.34
C GLY A 145 -21.64 -44.26 11.18
N ALA A 146 -21.45 -44.79 9.98
CA ALA A 146 -21.52 -46.21 9.62
C ALA A 146 -22.92 -46.85 9.50
N ALA A 147 -23.61 -46.61 8.39
CA ALA A 147 -24.26 -47.68 7.61
C ALA A 147 -24.85 -47.15 6.28
N GLY A 148 -24.36 -47.69 5.16
CA GLY A 148 -25.18 -47.87 3.96
C GLY A 148 -24.84 -47.01 2.73
N PRO A 149 -24.73 -47.62 1.53
CA PRO A 149 -24.50 -46.91 0.28
C PRO A 149 -25.80 -46.25 -0.21
N THR A 150 -25.66 -45.20 -1.02
CA THR A 150 -26.72 -44.52 -1.77
C THR A 150 -27.78 -43.73 -1.00
N GLY A 151 -27.70 -42.41 -1.12
CA GLY A 151 -28.85 -41.57 -1.47
C GLY A 151 -29.64 -40.91 -0.33
N MET A 152 -29.54 -39.58 -0.30
CA MET A 152 -30.56 -38.56 0.06
C MET A 152 -30.06 -37.54 1.08
N PHE A 153 -29.19 -36.64 0.59
CA PHE A 153 -28.91 -35.37 1.24
C PHE A 153 -29.91 -34.31 0.74
N PHE A 154 -30.92 -34.01 1.56
CA PHE A 154 -31.73 -32.79 1.43
C PHE A 154 -31.53 -31.99 2.72
N GLY A 155 -30.63 -31.01 2.72
CA GLY A 155 -30.54 -30.01 3.79
C GLY A 155 -29.15 -29.62 4.33
N SER A 156 -28.04 -30.27 3.94
CA SER A 156 -26.70 -29.83 4.38
C SER A 156 -26.05 -28.93 3.33
N ALA A 157 -26.00 -27.63 3.60
CA ALA A 157 -24.93 -26.82 3.04
C ALA A 157 -23.62 -27.26 3.72
N PRO A 158 -22.59 -27.70 2.98
CA PRO A 158 -21.30 -28.01 3.56
C PRO A 158 -20.70 -26.71 4.12
N SER A 159 -20.47 -26.66 5.43
CA SER A 159 -19.62 -25.66 6.07
C SER A 159 -18.20 -25.82 5.50
N PRO A 160 -17.62 -24.79 4.87
CA PRO A 160 -16.30 -24.90 4.26
C PRO A 160 -15.23 -24.68 5.33
N MET A 161 -14.97 -25.67 6.19
CA MET A 161 -13.65 -25.85 6.78
C MET A 161 -13.50 -27.23 7.46
N GLY A 162 -13.04 -28.21 6.69
CA GLY A 162 -12.19 -29.29 7.17
C GLY A 162 -10.91 -29.18 6.34
N GLY A 163 -9.78 -28.93 7.01
CA GLY A 163 -8.56 -28.38 6.40
C GLY A 163 -8.07 -29.11 5.15
N ILE A 164 -8.15 -28.40 4.03
CA ILE A 164 -7.13 -28.43 2.98
C ILE A 164 -6.86 -26.96 2.70
N SER A 165 -5.71 -26.44 3.14
CA SER A 165 -5.22 -25.15 2.67
C SER A 165 -5.31 -25.16 1.14
N PRO A 166 -6.00 -24.23 0.48
CA PRO A 166 -6.21 -24.30 -0.96
C PRO A 166 -4.84 -24.33 -1.66
N ALA A 167 -4.47 -25.48 -2.22
CA ALA A 167 -3.22 -25.64 -2.96
C ALA A 167 -3.26 -24.92 -4.33
N MET A 168 -4.35 -24.22 -4.65
CA MET A 168 -4.59 -23.60 -5.95
C MET A 168 -5.39 -22.30 -5.80
N THR A 169 -4.79 -21.18 -6.21
CA THR A 169 -5.52 -19.93 -6.47
C THR A 169 -6.22 -20.00 -7.83
N PRO A 170 -7.36 -19.30 -8.03
CA PRO A 170 -8.22 -19.45 -9.22
C PRO A 170 -7.60 -19.12 -10.58
N TRP A 171 -6.34 -18.65 -10.61
CA TRP A 171 -5.62 -18.28 -11.83
C TRP A 171 -4.28 -18.99 -12.05
N ASN A 172 -3.93 -20.00 -11.25
CA ASN A 172 -2.69 -20.74 -11.45
C ASN A 172 -2.78 -22.19 -10.95
N GLN A 173 -2.59 -23.17 -11.85
CA GLN A 173 -2.58 -24.62 -11.55
C GLN A 173 -1.23 -25.10 -10.97
N GLY A 174 -0.44 -24.23 -10.35
CA GLY A 174 0.85 -24.59 -9.75
C GLY A 174 0.75 -24.74 -8.24
N ALA A 175 1.15 -25.90 -7.71
CA ALA A 175 1.25 -26.14 -6.27
C ALA A 175 2.31 -25.22 -5.63
N THR A 176 1.95 -24.53 -4.54
CA THR A 176 2.93 -23.78 -3.71
C THR A 176 3.83 -24.75 -2.94
N PRO A 177 5.17 -24.56 -2.91
CA PRO A 177 6.06 -25.44 -2.16
C PRO A 177 5.87 -25.28 -0.65
N ALA A 178 5.69 -26.39 0.08
CA ALA A 178 5.62 -26.40 1.54
C ALA A 178 7.02 -26.19 2.13
N TYR A 179 7.23 -25.10 2.88
CA TYR A 179 8.38 -24.94 3.76
C TYR A 179 8.13 -25.74 5.05
N GLY A 180 8.88 -26.82 5.26
CA GLY A 180 8.86 -27.58 6.50
C GLY A 180 9.43 -26.76 7.65
N ALA A 181 8.65 -26.58 8.71
CA ALA A 181 9.10 -25.98 9.97
C ALA A 181 10.10 -26.93 10.66
N TRP A 182 11.39 -26.62 10.54
CA TRP A 182 12.44 -27.15 11.41
C TRP A 182 12.64 -26.14 12.55
N SER A 183 12.11 -26.46 13.73
CA SER A 183 12.49 -25.79 14.98
C SER A 183 12.74 -26.86 16.04
N PRO A 184 13.97 -26.97 16.60
CA PRO A 184 14.29 -28.00 17.57
C PRO A 184 13.77 -27.60 18.94
N SER A 185 12.66 -28.20 19.39
CA SER A 185 12.24 -28.11 20.78
C SER A 185 13.05 -29.10 21.63
N VAL A 186 13.89 -28.52 22.47
CA VAL A 186 14.55 -29.10 23.65
C VAL A 186 13.65 -30.10 24.38
N GLY A 187 14.03 -31.37 24.35
CA GLY A 187 13.46 -32.44 25.17
C GLY A 187 14.30 -32.63 26.43
N SER A 188 13.86 -32.01 27.53
CA SER A 188 14.26 -32.33 28.90
C SER A 188 13.52 -33.57 29.39
N GLY A 189 14.22 -34.48 30.07
CA GLY A 189 13.60 -35.35 31.08
C GLY A 189 13.63 -36.86 30.85
N MET A 190 14.57 -37.52 31.54
CA MET A 190 14.40 -38.74 32.35
C MET A 190 13.56 -39.91 31.81
N THR A 191 14.24 -41.00 31.45
CA THR A 191 14.33 -42.28 32.21
C THR A 191 15.43 -43.14 31.60
#